data_AF-A0A7J6RX42-F1
#
_entry.id   AF-A0A7J6RX42-F1
#
_cell.length_a   1.000
_cell.length_b   1.000
_cell.length_c   1.000
_cell.angle_alpha   90.00
_cell.angle_beta   90.00
_cell.angle_gamma   90.00
#
_symmetry.space_group_name_H-M   'P 1'
#
loop_
_entity.id
_entity.type
_entity.pdbx_description
1 polymer ?
#
loop_
_entity_poly.entity_id
_entity_poly.type
_entity_poly.pdbx_seq_one_letter_code
_entity_poly.pdbx_strand_id
1 'polypeptide(L)'
;MTLEERVAEVQSLRCVYKVIPNAPCFGMDKEFIRKWNIHVVLASPEYDKPDDNYYRVPREMGILQIMPRTEGVSTSDIIKRIKNRTDLD
;
A
#
# COMPACT_ATOMS: atom_id res chain seq x y z
N MET A 1 10.17 0.34 11.99
CA MET A 1 8.98 -0.48 12.23
C MET A 1 9.24 -1.90 11.75
N THR A 2 9.06 -2.91 12.60
CA THR A 2 9.06 -4.33 12.21
C THR A 2 7.80 -4.66 11.40
N LEU A 3 7.65 -5.92 10.94
CA LEU A 3 6.41 -6.35 10.29
C LEU A 3 5.24 -6.33 11.29
N GLU A 4 5.46 -6.83 12.49
CA GLU A 4 4.48 -6.93 13.57
C GLU A 4 3.94 -5.55 13.93
N GLU A 5 4.83 -4.56 14.09
CA GLU A 5 4.46 -3.17 14.35
C GLU A 5 3.61 -2.61 13.20
N ARG A 6 4.01 -2.82 11.94
CA ARG A 6 3.22 -2.33 10.78
C ARG A 6 1.85 -2.99 10.69
N VAL A 7 1.74 -4.28 10.97
CA VAL A 7 0.46 -5.00 10.97
C VAL A 7 -0.46 -4.47 12.07
N ALA A 8 0.07 -4.26 13.27
CA ALA A 8 -0.71 -3.70 14.40
C ALA A 8 -1.23 -2.29 14.08
N GLU A 9 -0.38 -1.42 13.53
CA GLU A 9 -0.77 -0.06 13.14
C GLU A 9 -1.89 -0.07 12.09
N VAL A 10 -1.75 -0.83 10.99
CA VAL A 10 -2.77 -0.89 9.94
C VAL A 10 -4.08 -1.49 10.45
N GLN A 11 -4.02 -2.53 11.30
CA GLN A 11 -5.20 -3.18 11.86
C GLN A 11 -5.98 -2.28 12.83
N SER A 12 -5.34 -1.27 13.40
CA SER A 12 -5.98 -0.30 14.32
C SER A 12 -6.85 0.75 13.60
N LEU A 13 -6.70 0.90 12.28
CA LEU A 13 -7.43 1.89 11.50
C LEU A 13 -8.92 1.54 11.41
N ARG A 14 -9.79 2.53 11.67
CA ARG A 14 -11.26 2.36 11.62
C ARG A 14 -11.79 1.79 10.29
N CYS A 15 -11.13 2.10 9.18
CA CYS A 15 -11.54 1.64 7.85
C CYS A 15 -11.05 0.22 7.49
N VAL A 16 -10.22 -0.40 8.33
CA VAL A 16 -9.62 -1.70 8.05
C VAL A 16 -10.41 -2.79 8.74
N TYR A 17 -10.97 -3.70 7.94
CA TYR A 17 -11.61 -4.92 8.46
C TYR A 17 -10.59 -6.01 8.79
N LYS A 18 -9.60 -6.22 7.91
CA LYS A 18 -8.62 -7.31 8.02
C LYS A 18 -7.29 -6.93 7.39
N VAL A 19 -6.19 -7.25 8.06
CA VAL A 19 -4.82 -7.21 7.51
C VAL A 19 -4.35 -8.62 7.16
N ILE A 20 -3.76 -8.79 5.98
CA ILE A 20 -3.10 -10.03 5.54
C ILE A 20 -1.58 -9.83 5.68
N PRO A 21 -0.92 -10.39 6.71
CA PRO A 21 0.53 -10.29 6.84
C PRO A 21 1.22 -11.11 5.75
N ASN A 22 2.47 -10.77 5.43
CA ASN A 22 3.28 -11.46 4.41
C ASN A 22 2.57 -11.55 3.04
N ALA A 23 1.79 -10.52 2.69
CA ALA A 23 1.24 -10.40 1.35
C ALA A 23 2.38 -10.31 0.31
N PRO A 24 2.17 -10.86 -0.91
CA PRO A 24 3.20 -10.84 -1.94
C PRO A 24 3.58 -9.41 -2.30
N CYS A 25 4.88 -9.10 -2.26
CA CYS A 25 5.40 -7.82 -2.75
C CYS A 25 5.37 -7.81 -4.29
N PHE A 26 5.80 -8.91 -4.90
CA PHE A 26 5.68 -9.19 -6.32
C PHE A 26 4.85 -10.46 -6.51
N GLY A 27 4.16 -10.58 -7.64
CA GLY A 27 3.44 -11.82 -7.97
C GLY A 27 2.12 -11.98 -7.22
N MET A 28 1.39 -10.88 -6.96
CA MET A 28 -0.04 -11.00 -6.71
C MET A 28 -0.69 -11.62 -7.95
N ASP A 29 -1.10 -12.89 -7.83
CA ASP A 29 -1.68 -13.66 -8.91
C ASP A 29 -3.20 -13.83 -8.76
N LYS A 30 -3.80 -14.52 -9.74
CA LYS A 30 -5.24 -14.78 -9.76
C LYS A 30 -5.67 -15.70 -8.60
N GLU A 31 -4.78 -16.56 -8.11
CA GLU A 31 -5.08 -17.46 -6.99
C GLU A 31 -5.18 -16.68 -5.68
N PHE A 32 -4.26 -15.74 -5.43
CA PHE A 32 -4.32 -14.84 -4.28
C PHE A 32 -5.61 -14.02 -4.28
N ILE A 33 -5.95 -13.42 -5.43
CA ILE A 33 -7.17 -12.62 -5.59
C ILE A 33 -8.43 -13.46 -5.31
N ARG A 34 -8.51 -14.68 -5.85
CA ARG A 34 -9.65 -15.58 -5.64
C ARG A 34 -9.73 -16.10 -4.20
N LYS A 35 -8.59 -16.51 -3.62
CA LYS A 35 -8.49 -17.01 -2.24
C LYS A 35 -9.08 -16.02 -1.24
N TRP A 36 -8.85 -14.73 -1.46
CA TRP A 36 -9.33 -13.66 -0.58
C TRP A 36 -10.60 -12.97 -1.06
N ASN A 37 -11.18 -13.43 -2.17
CA ASN A 37 -12.38 -12.86 -2.78
C ASN A 37 -12.27 -11.33 -2.98
N ILE A 38 -11.17 -10.89 -3.60
CA ILE A 38 -10.88 -9.48 -3.83
C ILE A 38 -11.59 -9.00 -5.09
N HIS A 39 -12.44 -7.98 -4.96
CA HIS A 39 -13.25 -7.42 -6.06
C HIS A 39 -12.66 -6.14 -6.64
N VAL A 40 -11.88 -5.40 -5.85
CA VAL A 40 -11.25 -4.13 -6.23
C VAL A 40 -9.86 -4.08 -5.61
N VAL A 41 -8.88 -3.62 -6.37
CA VAL A 41 -7.53 -3.31 -5.90
C VAL A 41 -7.28 -1.82 -6.09
N LEU A 42 -6.83 -1.13 -5.04
CA LEU A 42 -6.49 0.28 -5.10
C LEU A 42 -4.97 0.44 -5.20
N ALA A 43 -4.49 1.33 -6.06
CA ALA A 43 -3.08 1.67 -6.19
C ALA A 43 -2.85 3.18 -6.31
N SER A 44 -1.62 3.61 -6.01
CA SER A 44 -1.14 4.98 -6.20
C SER A 44 -0.98 5.30 -7.70
N PRO A 45 -1.04 6.58 -8.12
CA PRO A 45 -0.84 6.97 -9.51
C PRO A 45 0.57 6.65 -10.04
N GLU A 46 1.54 6.43 -9.15
CA GLU A 46 2.89 5.98 -9.51
C GLU A 46 2.92 4.65 -10.27
N TYR A 47 1.91 3.80 -10.04
CA TYR A 47 1.74 2.50 -10.68
C TYR A 47 0.79 2.55 -11.87
N ASP A 48 0.25 3.72 -12.24
CA ASP A 48 -0.64 3.84 -13.40
C ASP A 48 0.14 3.90 -14.70
N LYS A 49 0.85 2.80 -14.98
CA LYS A 49 1.67 2.62 -16.16
C LYS A 49 1.41 1.24 -16.76
N PRO A 50 1.38 1.10 -18.09
CA PRO A 50 1.14 -0.20 -18.73
C PRO A 50 2.20 -1.26 -18.40
N ASP A 51 3.42 -0.86 -18.06
CA ASP A 51 4.57 -1.71 -17.75
C ASP A 51 4.76 -1.98 -16.25
N ASP A 52 3.81 -1.56 -15.40
CA ASP A 52 3.82 -1.87 -13.98
C ASP A 52 3.71 -3.38 -13.73
N ASN A 53 4.68 -3.93 -13.00
CA ASN A 53 4.74 -5.36 -12.67
C ASN A 53 4.12 -5.70 -11.31
N TYR A 54 3.73 -4.71 -10.50
CA TYR A 54 3.16 -4.93 -9.17
C TYR A 54 1.66 -5.25 -9.25
N TYR A 55 0.92 -4.50 -10.07
CA TYR A 55 -0.53 -4.57 -10.21
C TYR A 55 -0.98 -5.03 -11.60
N ARG A 56 -0.10 -5.70 -12.36
CA ARG A 56 -0.43 -6.25 -13.69
C ARG A 56 -1.67 -7.13 -13.69
N VAL A 57 -1.75 -8.10 -12.77
CA VAL A 57 -2.87 -9.05 -12.70
C VAL A 57 -4.21 -8.37 -12.39
N PRO A 58 -4.35 -7.54 -11.34
CA PRO A 58 -5.61 -6.82 -11.13
C PRO A 58 -5.94 -5.84 -12.27
N ARG A 59 -4.94 -5.28 -12.97
CA ARG A 59 -5.16 -4.46 -14.18
C ARG A 59 -5.76 -5.29 -15.32
N GLU A 60 -5.15 -6.43 -15.64
CA GLU A 60 -5.66 -7.37 -16.67
C GLU A 60 -7.05 -7.91 -16.32
N MET A 61 -7.36 -8.07 -15.04
CA MET A 61 -8.68 -8.49 -14.55
C MET A 61 -9.72 -7.36 -14.56
N GLY A 62 -9.33 -6.12 -14.84
CA GLY A 62 -10.24 -4.96 -14.85
C GLY A 62 -10.72 -4.53 -13.46
N ILE A 63 -10.01 -4.90 -12.39
CA ILE A 63 -10.37 -4.60 -10.99
C ILE A 63 -9.44 -3.59 -10.31
N LEU A 64 -8.42 -3.10 -11.02
CA LEU A 64 -7.52 -2.05 -10.53
C LEU A 64 -8.18 -0.67 -10.63
N GLN A 65 -8.13 0.09 -9.55
CA GLN A 65 -8.52 1.51 -9.51
C GLN A 65 -7.37 2.35 -8.95
N ILE A 66 -7.12 3.49 -9.58
CA ILE A 66 -6.06 4.42 -9.18
C ILE A 66 -6.66 5.48 -8.27
N MET A 67 -6.04 5.67 -7.10
CA MET A 67 -6.46 6.66 -6.11
C MET A 67 -5.44 7.81 -6.04
N PRO A 68 -5.88 9.07 -5.92
CA PRO A 68 -4.97 10.20 -5.79
C PRO A 68 -4.16 10.11 -4.50
N ARG A 69 -2.96 10.69 -4.51
CA ARG A 69 -2.15 10.84 -3.30
C ARG A 69 -2.76 11.88 -2.37
N THR A 70 -2.58 11.67 -1.06
CA THR A 70 -2.77 12.72 -0.07
C THR A 70 -1.53 13.61 -0.08
N GLU A 71 -1.71 14.88 -0.43
CA GLU A 71 -0.63 15.86 -0.51
C GLU A 71 -0.14 16.31 0.88
N GLY A 72 1.12 16.73 0.96
CA GLY A 72 1.71 17.33 2.17
C GLY A 72 2.12 16.36 3.28
N VAL A 73 2.04 15.04 3.03
CA VAL A 73 2.50 14.01 3.97
C VAL A 73 3.13 12.80 3.26
N SER A 74 4.29 12.38 3.74
CA SER A 74 4.96 11.13 3.38
C SER A 74 5.88 10.69 4.50
N THR A 75 6.33 9.42 4.48
CA THR A 75 7.33 8.92 5.44
C THR A 75 8.61 9.75 5.38
N SER A 76 9.06 10.14 4.18
CA SER A 76 10.24 10.99 3.98
C SER A 76 10.05 12.38 4.60
N ASP A 77 8.86 12.98 4.44
CA ASP A 77 8.54 14.28 5.04
C ASP A 77 8.53 14.20 6.57
N ILE A 78 7.95 13.14 7.14
CA ILE A 78 7.92 12.93 8.58
C ILE A 78 9.35 12.76 9.13
N ILE A 79 10.18 11.92 8.49
CA ILE A 79 11.58 11.73 8.88
C ILE A 79 12.34 13.07 8.82
N LYS A 80 12.18 13.85 7.75
CA LYS A 80 12.83 15.16 7.59
C LYS A 80 12.39 16.14 8.67
N ARG A 81 11.09 16.22 8.97
CA ARG A 81 10.54 17.08 10.03
C ARG A 81 11.10 16.72 11.40
N ILE A 82 11.21 15.43 11.71
CA ILE A 82 11.78 14.97 12.98
C ILE A 82 13.25 15.33 13.06
N LYS A 83 14.06 15.00 12.04
CA LYS A 83 15.49 15.32 12.00
C LYS A 83 15.74 16.81 12.18
N ASN A 84 15.07 17.64 11.39
CA ASN A 84 15.17 19.10 11.47
C ASN A 84 14.75 19.67 12.83
N ARG A 85 13.89 18.96 13.60
CA ARG A 85 13.53 19.37 14.96
C ARG A 85 14.62 19.03 15.95
N THR A 86 15.24 17.85 15.82
CA THR A 86 16.34 17.41 16.69
C THR A 86 17.67 18.11 16.40
N ASP A 87 17.89 18.61 15.18
CA ASP A 87 19.11 19.35 14.79
C ASP A 87 19.06 20.83 15.23
N LEU A 88 18.01 21.26 15.94
CA LEU A 88 17.85 22.62 16.49
C LEU A 88 18.29 22.72 17.97
N ASP A 89 18.81 21.64 18.54
CA ASP A 89 19.51 21.60 19.83
C ASP A 89 21.03 21.67 19.62
#